data_AF-A0A821MR95-F1
#
_entry.id   AF-A0A821MR95-F1
#
_cell.length_a   1.000
_cell.length_b   1.000
_cell.length_c   1.000
_cell.angle_alpha   90.00
_cell.angle_beta   90.00
_cell.angle_gamma   90.00
#
_symmetry.space_group_name_H-M   'P 1'
#
loop_
_entity.id
_entity.type
_entity.pdbx_description
1 polymer ?
#
loop_
_entity_poly.entity_id
_entity_poly.type
_entity_poly.pdbx_seq_one_letter_code
_entity_poly.pdbx_strand_id
1 'polypeptide(L)'
;MKKTEQIFIDLPYFNKTTEQLGKKLIKIASSIRPQLQVQPIPRAPPSVSTYFTVKDAIPTQLQSNVVYKINCLECPASYIGKTVRQIERRTHEHGKPLTINNNNQDQSTTTGSQHTSDRPKRTTKPIERYGIDSNSHYQEQPKQQPNVQPNTSKSALGKHTNEQQHQIDWDTIKILDKDTNDYRLKI
;
A
#
# COMPACT_ATOMS: atom_id res chain seq x y z
N MET A 1 27.72 35.35 -31.34
CA MET A 1 28.40 34.80 -30.15
C MET A 1 28.79 33.37 -30.46
N LYS A 2 30.04 32.95 -30.20
CA LYS A 2 30.48 31.57 -30.43
C LYS A 2 29.84 30.65 -29.37
N LYS A 3 29.29 29.51 -29.79
CA LYS A 3 28.82 28.46 -28.87
C LYS A 3 30.04 27.80 -28.24
N THR A 4 30.09 27.73 -26.91
CA THR A 4 31.27 27.26 -26.16
C THR A 4 31.05 25.87 -25.56
N GLU A 5 29.80 25.48 -25.34
CA GLU A 5 29.44 24.22 -24.68
C GLU A 5 28.33 23.52 -25.45
N GLN A 6 28.46 22.20 -25.64
CA GLN A 6 27.46 21.36 -26.31
C GLN A 6 26.99 20.25 -25.37
N ILE A 7 25.66 20.10 -25.25
CA ILE A 7 25.02 19.05 -24.44
C ILE A 7 24.11 18.23 -25.32
N PHE A 8 24.24 16.91 -25.21
CA PHE A 8 23.36 15.94 -25.86
C PHE A 8 22.26 15.52 -24.87
N ILE A 9 21.02 15.51 -25.35
CA ILE A 9 19.86 15.06 -24.57
C ILE A 9 19.23 13.89 -25.29
N ASP A 10 19.34 12.70 -24.70
CA ASP A 10 18.65 11.52 -25.21
C ASP A 10 17.15 11.63 -24.95
N LEU A 11 16.37 11.55 -26.01
CA LEU A 11 14.91 11.57 -25.95
C LEU A 11 14.35 10.26 -26.49
N PRO A 12 13.43 9.59 -25.78
CA PRO A 12 12.69 8.48 -26.38
C PRO A 12 11.85 8.99 -27.57
N TYR A 13 11.94 8.28 -28.69
CA TYR A 13 11.27 8.64 -29.92
C TYR A 13 9.80 8.20 -29.91
N PHE A 14 8.91 9.18 -29.82
CA PHE A 14 7.45 9.05 -29.84
C PHE A 14 6.85 9.85 -31.00
N ASN A 15 7.40 9.67 -32.21
CA ASN A 15 6.96 10.39 -33.42
C ASN A 15 7.04 11.93 -33.25
N LYS A 16 6.04 12.65 -33.77
CA LYS A 16 5.98 14.12 -33.82
C LYS A 16 6.09 14.79 -32.45
N THR A 17 5.69 14.14 -31.36
CA THR A 17 5.75 14.75 -30.03
C THR A 17 7.19 14.95 -29.57
N THR A 18 8.08 13.98 -29.82
CA THR A 18 9.52 14.08 -29.51
C THR A 18 10.18 15.19 -30.31
N GLU A 19 9.82 15.36 -31.59
CA GLU A 19 10.33 16.46 -32.40
C GLU A 19 9.88 17.84 -31.89
N GLN A 20 8.59 17.96 -31.56
CA GLN A 20 8.04 19.19 -30.98
C GLN A 20 8.70 19.52 -29.65
N LEU A 21 8.91 18.52 -28.79
CA LEU A 21 9.62 18.65 -27.53
C LEU A 21 11.07 19.08 -27.76
N GLY A 22 11.79 18.44 -28.69
CA GLY A 22 13.16 18.81 -29.05
C GLY A 22 13.29 20.26 -29.49
N LYS A 23 12.38 20.74 -30.35
CA LYS A 23 12.33 22.15 -30.78
C LYS A 23 12.07 23.10 -29.61
N LYS A 24 11.14 22.74 -28.72
CA LYS A 24 10.86 23.53 -27.50
C LYS A 24 12.09 23.59 -26.59
N LEU A 25 12.79 22.47 -26.38
CA LEU A 25 14.01 22.42 -25.56
C LEU A 25 15.11 23.31 -26.13
N ILE A 26 15.36 23.26 -27.45
CA ILE A 26 16.34 24.14 -28.11
C ILE A 26 15.97 25.62 -27.92
N LYS A 27 14.68 25.96 -28.04
CA LYS A 27 14.20 27.33 -27.85
C LYS A 27 14.41 27.80 -26.41
N ILE A 28 14.03 26.98 -25.43
CA ILE A 28 14.21 27.28 -24.00
C ILE A 28 15.70 27.45 -23.67
N ALA A 29 16.56 26.55 -24.17
CA ALA A 29 18.01 26.63 -23.95
C ALA A 29 18.61 27.91 -24.53
N SER A 30 18.19 28.30 -25.74
CA SER A 30 18.64 29.53 -26.39
C SER A 30 18.22 30.78 -25.63
N SER A 31 17.05 30.76 -24.97
CA SER A 31 16.58 31.87 -24.13
C SER A 31 17.35 32.00 -22.81
N ILE A 32 17.71 30.89 -22.17
CA ILE A 32 18.37 30.90 -20.85
C ILE A 32 19.88 31.06 -20.98
N ARG A 33 20.51 30.33 -21.91
CA ARG A 33 21.96 30.28 -22.08
C ARG A 33 22.32 30.23 -23.58
N PRO A 34 22.43 31.38 -24.27
CA PRO A 34 22.72 31.44 -25.71
C PRO A 34 24.04 30.76 -26.13
N GLN A 35 25.01 30.66 -25.22
CA GLN A 35 26.29 29.99 -25.45
C GLN A 35 26.21 28.46 -25.43
N LEU A 36 25.09 27.89 -24.99
CA LEU A 36 24.86 26.46 -24.86
C LEU A 36 24.17 25.89 -26.11
N GLN A 37 24.81 24.91 -26.74
CA GLN A 37 24.24 24.13 -27.82
C GLN A 37 23.57 22.88 -27.28
N VAL A 38 22.24 22.90 -27.18
CA VAL A 38 21.47 21.70 -26.85
C VAL A 38 21.15 20.93 -28.13
N GLN A 39 21.50 19.64 -28.15
CA GLN A 39 21.20 18.72 -29.24
C GLN A 39 20.35 17.55 -28.73
N PRO A 40 19.02 17.58 -28.99
CA PRO A 40 18.16 16.43 -28.72
C PRO A 40 18.47 15.28 -29.68
N ILE A 41 18.69 14.08 -29.14
CA ILE A 41 18.93 12.86 -29.91
C ILE A 41 17.75 11.91 -29.70
N PRO A 42 16.91 11.63 -30.73
CA PRO A 42 15.87 10.63 -30.61
C PRO A 42 16.46 9.22 -30.56
N ARG A 43 16.10 8.45 -29.54
CA ARG A 43 16.49 7.05 -29.31
C ARG A 43 15.25 6.17 -29.23
N ALA A 44 15.38 4.88 -29.52
CA ALA A 44 14.28 3.94 -29.34
C ALA A 44 13.79 3.99 -27.87
N PRO A 45 12.48 3.94 -27.62
CA PRO A 45 11.97 3.96 -26.25
C PRO A 45 12.47 2.73 -25.49
N PRO A 46 12.96 2.88 -24.24
CA PRO A 46 13.26 1.75 -23.38
C PRO A 46 12.02 0.88 -23.09
N SER A 47 12.25 -0.29 -22.49
CA SER A 47 11.17 -1.20 -22.11
C SER A 47 10.14 -0.53 -21.21
N VAL A 48 8.89 -0.99 -21.28
CA VAL A 48 7.79 -0.51 -20.41
C VAL A 48 8.18 -0.61 -18.92
N SER A 49 8.95 -1.63 -18.53
CA SER A 49 9.44 -1.82 -17.16
C SER A 49 10.38 -0.71 -16.67
N THR A 50 10.96 0.08 -17.57
CA THR A 50 11.80 1.23 -17.24
C THR A 50 10.94 2.43 -16.83
N TYR A 51 9.76 2.58 -17.44
CA TYR A 51 8.83 3.67 -17.14
C TYR A 51 7.91 3.35 -15.96
N PHE A 52 7.55 2.08 -15.80
CA PHE A 52 6.58 1.63 -14.80
C PHE A 52 7.17 0.49 -13.99
N THR A 53 7.03 0.57 -12.67
CA THR A 53 7.29 -0.59 -11.81
C THR A 53 6.28 -1.68 -12.13
N VAL A 54 6.71 -2.94 -12.06
CA VAL A 54 5.84 -4.10 -12.37
C VAL A 54 4.65 -4.18 -11.40
N LYS A 55 4.82 -3.67 -10.17
CA LYS A 55 3.79 -3.64 -9.13
C LYS A 55 3.73 -2.25 -8.52
N ASP A 56 2.54 -1.87 -8.06
CA ASP A 56 2.35 -0.67 -7.26
C ASP A 56 3.07 -0.78 -5.92
N ALA A 57 3.57 0.35 -5.43
CA ALA A 57 4.17 0.42 -4.11
C ALA A 57 3.11 0.18 -3.03
N ILE A 58 3.36 -0.77 -2.13
CA ILE A 58 2.45 -1.08 -1.03
C ILE A 58 2.73 -0.10 0.12
N PRO A 59 1.73 0.68 0.58
CA PRO A 59 1.86 1.54 1.75
C PRO A 59 2.32 0.77 2.99
N THR A 60 3.11 1.40 3.85
CA THR A 60 3.74 0.75 5.01
C THR A 60 2.74 -0.01 5.88
N GLN A 61 1.56 0.56 6.13
CA GLN A 61 0.48 -0.03 6.94
C GLN A 61 -0.01 -1.36 6.38
N LEU A 62 0.00 -1.50 5.04
CA LEU A 62 -0.46 -2.68 4.32
C LEU A 62 0.67 -3.68 4.01
N GLN A 63 1.91 -3.40 4.41
CA GLN A 63 3.04 -4.32 4.23
C GLN A 63 2.95 -5.48 5.23
N SER A 64 3.38 -6.67 4.77
CA SER A 64 3.43 -7.92 5.53
C SER A 64 4.81 -8.55 5.42
N ASN A 65 5.12 -9.52 6.28
CA ASN A 65 6.42 -10.21 6.33
C ASN A 65 7.57 -9.23 6.60
N VAL A 66 7.36 -8.35 7.57
CA VAL A 66 8.29 -7.27 7.88
C VAL A 66 8.70 -7.33 9.34
N VAL A 67 9.93 -6.88 9.59
CA VAL A 67 10.39 -6.46 10.91
C VAL A 67 10.19 -4.95 11.00
N TYR A 68 9.43 -4.51 11.98
CA TYR A 68 9.06 -3.11 12.16
C TYR A 68 9.46 -2.61 13.54
N LYS A 69 9.68 -1.30 13.64
CA LYS A 69 10.02 -0.57 14.85
C LYS A 69 8.93 0.46 15.15
N ILE A 70 8.51 0.51 16.40
CA ILE A 70 7.57 1.49 16.95
C ILE A 70 8.23 2.18 18.14
N ASN A 71 8.14 3.50 18.19
CA ASN A 71 8.71 4.29 19.28
C ASN A 71 7.64 4.64 20.33
N CYS A 72 8.09 4.88 21.55
CA CYS A 72 7.32 5.62 22.53
C CYS A 72 7.50 7.13 22.28
N LEU A 73 6.46 7.92 22.55
CA LEU A 73 6.51 9.38 22.43
C LEU A 73 7.21 10.05 23.62
N GLU A 74 7.17 9.43 24.79
CA GLU A 74 7.59 10.05 26.06
C GLU A 74 8.93 9.52 26.57
N CYS A 75 9.45 8.43 26.01
CA CYS A 75 10.72 7.86 26.44
C CYS A 75 11.53 7.28 25.28
N PRO A 76 12.85 7.07 25.42
CA PRO A 76 13.71 6.56 24.36
C PRO A 76 13.49 5.06 24.04
N ALA A 77 12.52 4.41 24.70
CA ALA A 77 12.21 3.02 24.45
C ALA A 77 11.58 2.83 23.07
N SER A 78 11.92 1.72 22.42
CA SER A 78 11.32 1.33 21.16
C SER A 78 11.03 -0.16 21.13
N TYR A 79 9.88 -0.53 20.57
CA TYR A 79 9.50 -1.90 20.32
C TYR A 79 9.90 -2.32 18.92
N ILE A 80 10.54 -3.49 18.82
CA ILE A 80 10.84 -4.12 17.53
C ILE A 80 10.05 -5.42 17.47
N GLY A 81 9.22 -5.55 16.43
CA GLY A 81 8.36 -6.71 16.21
C GLY A 81 8.54 -7.28 14.81
N LYS A 82 8.28 -8.58 14.67
CA LYS A 82 8.13 -9.24 13.36
C LYS A 82 6.67 -9.59 13.11
N THR A 83 6.21 -9.50 11.87
CA THR A 83 4.83 -9.87 11.50
C THR A 83 4.75 -10.50 10.12
N VAL A 84 4.01 -11.60 10.03
CA VAL A 84 3.56 -12.21 8.75
C VAL A 84 2.26 -11.55 8.27
N ARG A 85 1.47 -10.96 9.18
CA ARG A 85 0.26 -10.20 8.85
C ARG A 85 0.62 -8.77 8.43
N GLN A 86 -0.35 -8.08 7.83
CA GLN A 86 -0.24 -6.63 7.58
C GLN A 86 0.03 -5.87 8.88
N ILE A 87 0.89 -4.84 8.81
CA ILE A 87 1.26 -4.02 9.96
C ILE A 87 0.02 -3.44 10.64
N GLU A 88 -0.91 -2.90 9.88
CA GLU A 88 -2.14 -2.32 10.42
C GLU A 88 -2.87 -3.30 11.34
N ARG A 89 -3.11 -4.52 10.85
CA ARG A 89 -3.72 -5.58 11.65
C ARG A 89 -2.91 -5.89 12.91
N ARG A 90 -1.59 -5.97 12.77
CA ARG A 90 -0.69 -6.25 13.90
C ARG A 90 -0.70 -5.14 14.95
N THR A 91 -0.79 -3.87 14.55
CA THR A 91 -0.89 -2.75 15.49
C THR A 91 -2.20 -2.73 16.26
N HIS A 92 -3.33 -3.07 15.61
CA HIS A 92 -4.61 -3.24 16.29
C HIS A 92 -4.58 -4.39 17.31
N GLU A 93 -3.92 -5.51 16.98
CA GLU A 93 -3.68 -6.60 17.94
C GLU A 93 -2.87 -6.11 19.17
N HIS A 94 -1.98 -5.14 18.99
CA HIS A 94 -1.20 -4.53 20.05
C HIS A 94 -1.91 -3.38 20.79
N GLY A 95 -3.16 -3.07 20.45
CA GLY A 95 -3.95 -2.06 21.14
C GLY A 95 -3.95 -0.69 20.47
N LYS A 96 -3.56 -0.56 19.20
CA LYS A 96 -3.82 0.66 18.43
C LYS A 96 -5.33 0.95 18.48
N PRO A 97 -5.76 2.14 18.94
CA PRO A 97 -7.17 2.49 18.96
C PRO A 97 -7.70 2.56 17.52
N LEU A 98 -8.92 2.05 17.30
CA LEU A 98 -9.60 2.21 16.02
C LEU A 98 -9.94 3.70 15.86
N THR A 99 -9.43 4.32 14.79
CA THR A 99 -9.86 5.66 14.39
C THR A 99 -11.28 5.55 13.85
N ILE A 100 -12.28 5.66 14.73
CA ILE A 100 -13.67 5.75 14.31
C ILE A 100 -13.85 7.16 13.74
N ASN A 101 -13.67 7.29 12.42
CA ASN A 101 -14.11 8.47 11.73
C ASN A 101 -15.65 8.43 11.74
N ASN A 102 -16.28 9.15 12.68
CA ASN A 102 -17.73 9.38 12.72
C ASN A 102 -18.23 10.26 11.55
N ASN A 103 -17.55 10.22 10.42
CA ASN A 103 -18.03 10.81 9.19
C ASN A 103 -19.05 9.84 8.59
N ASN A 104 -20.28 9.92 9.10
CA ASN A 104 -21.48 9.57 8.33
C ASN A 104 -21.52 10.47 7.08
N GLN A 105 -20.71 10.13 6.09
CA GLN A 105 -20.85 10.50 4.69
C GLN A 105 -20.67 9.19 3.92
N ASP A 106 -21.66 8.32 4.05
CA ASP A 106 -22.05 7.46 2.95
C ASP A 106 -22.34 8.36 1.75
N GLN A 107 -21.34 8.58 0.91
CA GLN A 107 -21.57 8.77 -0.51
C GLN A 107 -21.06 7.53 -1.22
N SER A 108 -21.88 6.49 -1.14
CA SER A 108 -22.04 5.58 -2.25
C SER A 108 -22.45 6.41 -3.46
N THR A 109 -21.50 6.87 -4.27
CA THR A 109 -21.80 7.34 -5.63
C THR A 109 -22.11 6.11 -6.47
N THR A 110 -23.33 5.59 -6.31
CA THR A 110 -24.03 4.85 -7.35
C THR A 110 -24.37 5.84 -8.47
N THR A 111 -23.39 6.22 -9.29
CA THR A 111 -23.68 6.59 -10.67
C THR A 111 -23.78 5.29 -11.44
N GLY A 112 -25.01 4.81 -11.63
CA GLY A 112 -25.29 3.63 -12.43
C GLY A 112 -24.81 3.83 -13.87
N SER A 113 -23.63 3.33 -14.18
CA SER A 113 -23.29 2.92 -15.54
C SER A 113 -23.65 1.45 -15.66
N GLN A 114 -24.69 1.16 -16.43
CA GLN A 114 -25.08 -0.20 -16.76
C GLN A 114 -23.99 -0.84 -17.63
N HIS A 115 -22.99 -1.44 -17.00
CA HIS A 115 -22.19 -2.48 -17.60
C HIS A 115 -22.78 -3.81 -17.17
N THR A 116 -23.55 -4.44 -18.05
CA THR A 116 -23.93 -5.84 -17.90
C THR A 116 -22.68 -6.67 -18.14
N SER A 117 -21.93 -6.98 -17.09
CA SER A 117 -21.05 -8.13 -17.13
C SER A 117 -21.95 -9.37 -17.16
N ASP A 118 -22.03 -10.03 -18.32
CA ASP A 118 -22.65 -11.33 -18.48
C ASP A 118 -21.96 -12.36 -17.58
N ARG A 119 -22.39 -12.40 -16.32
CA ARG A 119 -22.03 -13.46 -15.39
C ARG A 119 -23.03 -14.59 -15.61
N PRO A 120 -22.60 -15.79 -16.03
CA PRO A 120 -23.52 -16.90 -16.17
C PRO A 120 -24.19 -17.19 -14.82
N LYS A 121 -25.51 -17.35 -14.85
CA LYS A 121 -26.31 -17.71 -13.66
C LYS A 121 -25.76 -19.01 -13.08
N ARG A 122 -25.35 -18.97 -11.81
CA ARG A 122 -24.89 -20.15 -11.07
C ARG A 122 -26.01 -21.20 -11.09
N THR A 123 -25.71 -22.39 -11.58
CA THR A 123 -26.61 -23.54 -11.54
C THR A 123 -26.95 -23.87 -10.08
N THR A 124 -28.25 -23.84 -9.76
CA THR A 124 -28.82 -24.09 -8.43
C THR A 124 -28.95 -25.59 -8.18
N LYS A 125 -27.87 -26.36 -8.33
CA LYS A 125 -27.86 -27.73 -7.79
C LYS A 125 -27.52 -27.65 -6.30
N PRO A 126 -28.39 -28.13 -5.39
CA PRO A 126 -28.10 -28.14 -3.97
C PRO A 126 -26.83 -28.95 -3.72
N ILE A 127 -25.95 -28.42 -2.88
CA ILE A 127 -24.78 -29.16 -2.39
C ILE A 127 -25.32 -30.12 -1.32
N GLU A 128 -25.40 -31.41 -1.62
CA GLU A 128 -25.63 -32.44 -0.60
C GLU A 128 -24.40 -32.47 0.32
N ARG A 129 -24.60 -32.05 1.57
CA ARG A 129 -23.61 -32.23 2.63
C ARG A 129 -23.94 -33.55 3.35
N TYR A 130 -22.90 -34.31 3.69
CA TYR A 130 -23.04 -35.51 4.52
C TYR A 130 -23.77 -35.19 5.84
N GLY A 131 -24.74 -36.03 6.20
CA GLY A 131 -25.67 -35.81 7.30
C GLY A 131 -24.98 -35.67 8.65
N ILE A 132 -25.50 -34.74 9.46
CA ILE A 132 -25.18 -34.60 10.88
C ILE A 132 -26.36 -35.21 11.64
N ASP A 133 -26.08 -36.19 12.49
CA ASP A 133 -27.08 -36.88 13.31
C ASP A 133 -27.82 -35.90 14.21
N SER A 134 -29.15 -35.92 14.11
CA SER A 134 -30.07 -35.03 14.81
C SER A 134 -30.23 -35.46 16.28
N ASN A 135 -29.34 -34.99 17.15
CA ASN A 135 -29.64 -34.88 18.59
C ASN A 135 -28.78 -33.84 19.31
N SER A 136 -28.92 -32.56 18.95
CA SER A 136 -28.59 -31.47 19.86
C SER A 136 -29.52 -30.28 19.65
N HIS A 137 -30.43 -30.08 20.59
CA HIS A 137 -31.24 -28.88 20.69
C HIS A 137 -30.36 -27.75 21.25
N TYR A 138 -29.73 -26.98 20.36
CA TYR A 138 -29.10 -25.72 20.74
C TYR A 138 -30.10 -24.58 20.52
N GLN A 139 -30.54 -23.95 21.62
CA GLN A 139 -31.26 -22.70 21.55
C GLN A 139 -30.31 -21.59 21.09
N GLU A 140 -30.62 -20.96 19.96
CA GLU A 140 -29.86 -19.81 19.47
C GLU A 140 -30.11 -18.60 20.37
N GLN A 141 -29.11 -18.22 21.17
CA GLN A 141 -29.06 -16.92 21.82
C GLN A 141 -28.62 -15.86 20.80
N PRO A 142 -29.17 -14.62 20.85
CA PRO A 142 -28.78 -13.55 19.94
C PRO A 142 -27.28 -13.28 20.09
N LYS A 143 -26.55 -13.36 18.96
CA LYS A 143 -25.11 -13.06 18.90
C LYS A 143 -24.90 -11.59 19.27
N GLN A 144 -24.55 -11.35 20.53
CA GLN A 144 -23.92 -10.09 20.91
C GLN A 144 -22.62 -9.97 20.10
N GLN A 145 -22.41 -8.82 19.47
CA GLN A 145 -21.14 -8.51 18.81
C GLN A 145 -20.00 -8.77 19.81
N PRO A 146 -18.95 -9.52 19.45
CA PRO A 146 -17.89 -9.77 20.40
C PRO A 146 -17.23 -8.43 20.70
N ASN A 147 -17.44 -7.92 21.92
CA ASN A 147 -16.67 -6.83 22.49
C ASN A 147 -15.25 -7.34 22.73
N VAL A 148 -14.48 -7.51 21.65
CA VAL A 148 -13.07 -7.88 21.70
C VAL A 148 -12.32 -6.60 22.05
N GLN A 149 -12.33 -6.24 23.33
CA GLN A 149 -11.26 -5.36 23.81
C GLN A 149 -9.95 -6.14 23.61
N PRO A 150 -9.00 -5.63 22.80
CA PRO A 150 -7.75 -6.33 22.59
C PRO A 150 -7.09 -6.56 23.95
N ASN A 151 -6.56 -7.76 24.19
CA ASN A 151 -5.83 -8.08 25.43
C ASN A 151 -4.44 -7.43 25.42
N THR A 152 -4.41 -6.10 25.34
CA THR A 152 -3.22 -5.26 25.16
C THR A 152 -2.13 -5.62 26.17
N SER A 153 -2.52 -5.96 27.40
CA SER A 153 -1.65 -6.34 28.52
C SER A 153 -0.69 -7.51 28.27
N LYS A 154 -0.94 -8.35 27.26
CA LYS A 154 -0.03 -9.47 26.92
C LYS A 154 1.16 -9.04 26.07
N SER A 155 1.03 -7.95 25.31
CA SER A 155 2.10 -7.51 24.41
C SER A 155 3.13 -6.64 25.13
N ALA A 156 4.38 -6.64 24.67
CA ALA A 156 5.41 -5.76 25.24
C ALA A 156 5.04 -4.27 25.12
N LEU A 157 4.38 -3.89 24.02
CA LEU A 157 3.81 -2.54 23.85
C LEU A 157 2.76 -2.25 24.92
N GLY A 158 1.78 -3.13 25.08
CA GLY A 158 0.72 -2.91 26.07
C GLY A 158 1.20 -2.98 27.53
N LYS A 159 2.24 -3.77 27.83
CA LYS A 159 2.91 -3.72 29.14
C LYS A 159 3.57 -2.37 29.37
N HIS A 160 4.34 -1.89 28.40
CA HIS A 160 4.99 -0.58 28.48
C HIS A 160 3.99 0.56 28.69
N THR A 161 2.88 0.57 27.94
CA THR A 161 1.83 1.58 28.11
C THR A 161 1.16 1.49 29.47
N ASN A 162 0.96 0.28 30.01
CA ASN A 162 0.28 0.11 31.30
C ASN A 162 1.19 0.46 32.49
N GLU A 163 2.46 0.10 32.43
CA GLU A 163 3.42 0.30 33.53
C GLU A 163 3.90 1.75 33.60
N GLN A 164 4.16 2.37 32.44
CA GLN A 164 4.72 3.72 32.36
C GLN A 164 3.66 4.79 32.03
N GLN A 165 2.42 4.37 31.74
CA GLN A 165 1.34 5.25 31.29
C GLN A 165 1.68 6.08 30.05
N HIS A 166 2.60 5.57 29.22
CA HIS A 166 3.07 6.31 28.06
C HIS A 166 2.22 6.08 26.80
N GLN A 167 2.27 7.05 25.89
CA GLN A 167 1.70 6.97 24.56
C GLN A 167 2.69 6.39 23.54
N ILE A 168 2.17 5.49 22.69
CA ILE A 168 2.90 4.89 21.58
C ILE A 168 2.64 5.68 20.31
N ASP A 169 3.70 5.89 19.53
CA ASP A 169 3.61 6.50 18.20
C ASP A 169 3.17 5.45 17.15
N TRP A 170 1.86 5.35 16.95
CA TRP A 170 1.26 4.41 16.01
C TRP A 170 1.29 4.84 14.54
N ASP A 171 1.76 6.06 14.26
CA ASP A 171 1.74 6.66 12.92
C ASP A 171 3.13 6.62 12.28
N THR A 172 4.21 6.72 13.08
CA THR A 172 5.60 6.69 12.57
C THR A 172 6.24 5.30 12.61
N ILE A 173 5.54 4.28 12.11
CA ILE A 173 6.08 2.92 12.06
C ILE A 173 7.21 2.82 11.02
N LYS A 174 8.40 2.39 11.47
CA LYS A 174 9.57 2.21 10.61
C LYS A 174 9.79 0.74 10.26
N ILE A 175 9.90 0.42 8.98
CA ILE A 175 10.36 -0.90 8.53
C ILE A 175 11.87 -0.98 8.72
N LEU A 176 12.33 -2.01 9.42
CA LEU A 176 13.75 -2.32 9.58
C LEU A 176 14.21 -3.37 8.58
N ASP A 177 13.38 -4.38 8.33
CA ASP A 177 13.71 -5.50 7.45
C ASP A 177 12.46 -6.12 6.82
N LYS A 178 12.63 -6.85 5.72
CA LYS A 178 11.56 -7.59 5.04
C LYS A 178 12.01 -9.02 4.76
N ASP A 179 11.21 -9.97 5.19
CA ASP A 179 11.44 -11.37 4.88
C ASP A 179 11.10 -11.62 3.40
N THR A 180 12.11 -12.00 2.63
CA THR A 180 12.00 -12.34 1.21
C THR A 180 11.58 -13.79 0.99
N ASN A 181 11.48 -14.60 2.05
CA ASN A 181 11.11 -16.01 1.92
C ASN A 181 9.64 -16.13 1.49
N ASP A 182 9.43 -16.77 0.33
CA ASP A 182 8.10 -17.13 -0.14
C ASP A 182 7.57 -18.31 0.69
N TYR A 183 6.79 -18.03 1.73
CA TYR A 183 6.13 -19.03 2.58
C TYR A 183 4.89 -19.64 1.92
N ARG A 184 4.66 -19.40 0.62
CA ARG A 184 3.71 -20.22 -0.13
C ARG A 184 4.12 -21.68 -0.02
N LEU A 185 3.13 -22.53 0.27
CA LEU A 185 3.26 -23.97 0.08
C LEU A 185 3.74 -24.19 -1.36
N LYS A 186 4.97 -24.68 -1.52
CA LYS A 186 5.46 -25.17 -2.81
C LYS A 186 4.64 -26.41 -3.11
N ILE A 187 3.70 -26.27 -4.03
CA ILE A 187 2.89 -27.37 -4.58
C ILE A 187 3.73 -28.10 -5.62
#